data_AF-A0A7S4DI51-F1
#
_entry.id   AF-A0A7S4DI51-F1
#
_cell.length_a   1.000
_cell.length_b   1.000
_cell.length_c   1.000
_cell.angle_alpha   90.00
_cell.angle_beta   90.00
_cell.angle_gamma   90.00
#
_symmetry.space_group_name_H-M   'P 1'
#
loop_
_entity.id
_entity.type
_entity.pdbx_description
1 polymer ?
#
loop_
_entity_poly.entity_id
_entity_poly.type
_entity_poly.pdbx_seq_one_letter_code
_entity_poly.pdbx_strand_id
1 'polypeptide(L)'
;ITGRIEEGRVASTSLAHSEASSHAPPPTAPVIRLAPYTEAVWDEDPDLLGMRHHYQPNFVRAWEEAMDQYVAGDWRAAHDAFEALQVMLPIDGPIKLMLERTKSLRAPDDWEGYNDISEG
;
A
#
# COMPACT_ATOMS: atom_id res chain seq x y z
N ILE A 1 -73.89 -1.02 32.20
CA ILE A 1 -72.78 -1.19 33.16
C ILE A 1 -71.62 -0.33 32.66
N THR A 2 -71.49 0.84 33.28
CA THR A 2 -70.27 1.64 33.57
C THR A 2 -68.98 0.87 33.22
N GLY A 3 -68.03 1.33 32.40
CA GLY A 3 -67.40 2.64 32.29
C GLY A 3 -66.04 2.62 33.03
N ARG A 4 -64.92 2.36 32.32
CA ARG A 4 -63.52 2.67 32.73
C ARG A 4 -62.52 2.25 31.64
N ILE A 5 -61.93 3.21 30.92
CA ILE A 5 -60.53 3.15 30.46
C ILE A 5 -59.98 4.57 30.65
N GLU A 6 -58.94 4.68 31.47
CA GLU A 6 -58.27 5.94 31.79
C GLU A 6 -57.36 6.36 30.63
N GLU A 7 -57.62 7.52 30.04
CA GLU A 7 -56.69 8.17 29.12
C GLU A 7 -55.60 8.90 29.92
N GLY A 8 -54.36 8.42 29.79
CA GLY A 8 -53.18 9.05 30.34
C GLY A 8 -52.96 10.42 29.70
N ARG A 9 -53.19 11.48 30.48
CA ARG A 9 -52.88 12.86 30.11
C ARG A 9 -51.37 13.08 30.20
N VAL A 10 -50.70 13.07 29.06
CA VAL A 10 -49.31 13.53 28.93
C VAL A 10 -49.24 15.04 29.23
N ALA A 11 -48.49 15.41 30.25
CA ALA A 11 -48.16 16.80 30.53
C ALA A 11 -47.09 17.26 29.52
N SER A 12 -47.47 18.13 28.59
CA SER A 12 -46.52 18.83 27.72
C SER A 12 -45.72 19.82 28.56
N THR A 13 -44.53 19.40 29.01
CA THR A 13 -43.52 20.32 29.52
C THR A 13 -42.77 20.89 28.31
N SER A 14 -43.04 22.16 28.01
CA SER A 14 -42.28 22.96 27.05
C SER A 14 -40.85 23.14 27.58
N LEU A 15 -39.89 22.41 27.01
CA LEU A 15 -38.46 22.63 27.19
C LEU A 15 -37.95 23.42 25.98
N ALA A 16 -38.00 24.74 26.11
CA ALA A 16 -37.26 25.65 25.26
C ALA A 16 -35.77 25.27 25.29
N HIS A 17 -35.27 24.72 24.19
CA HIS A 17 -33.85 24.51 23.98
C HIS A 17 -33.20 25.86 23.69
N SER A 18 -32.65 26.49 24.73
CA SER A 18 -31.65 27.53 24.57
C SER A 18 -30.33 26.86 24.21
N GLU A 19 -30.08 26.66 22.92
CA GLU A 19 -28.74 26.31 22.42
C GLU A 19 -27.85 27.55 22.50
N ALA A 20 -27.21 27.75 23.64
CA ALA A 20 -26.00 28.55 23.70
C ALA A 20 -24.91 27.77 22.97
N SER A 21 -24.69 28.11 21.69
CA SER A 21 -23.60 27.56 20.87
C SER A 21 -22.26 27.97 21.47
N SER A 22 -21.69 27.11 22.31
CA SER A 22 -20.30 27.20 22.76
C SER A 22 -19.40 26.75 21.60
N HIS A 23 -19.17 27.65 20.64
CA HIS A 23 -18.25 27.41 19.53
C HIS A 23 -16.81 27.52 20.04
N ALA A 24 -16.26 26.42 20.54
CA ALA A 24 -14.82 26.32 20.76
C ALA A 24 -14.12 26.46 19.39
N PRO A 25 -13.03 27.22 19.28
CA PRO A 25 -12.27 27.29 18.03
C PRO A 25 -11.81 25.88 17.63
N PRO A 26 -11.77 25.57 16.32
CA PRO A 26 -11.30 24.27 15.86
C PRO A 26 -9.87 24.04 16.39
N PRO A 27 -9.53 22.80 16.81
CA PRO A 27 -8.18 22.49 17.25
C PRO A 27 -7.20 22.87 16.14
N THR A 28 -6.15 23.60 16.50
CA THR A 28 -5.12 24.01 15.55
C THR A 28 -4.48 22.75 14.97
N ALA A 29 -4.41 22.66 13.64
CA ALA A 29 -3.82 21.50 12.98
C ALA A 29 -2.36 21.30 13.44
N PRO A 30 -1.92 20.07 13.69
CA PRO A 30 -0.54 19.82 14.07
C PRO A 30 0.39 20.21 12.92
N VAL A 31 1.45 20.95 13.24
CA VAL A 31 2.50 21.28 12.28
C VAL A 31 3.42 20.06 12.16
N ILE A 32 3.33 19.33 11.04
CA ILE A 32 4.25 18.23 10.74
C ILE A 32 5.57 18.83 10.27
N ARG A 33 6.66 18.56 10.99
CA ARG A 33 8.02 18.91 10.57
C ARG A 33 8.74 17.65 10.13
N LEU A 34 8.99 17.53 8.83
CA LEU A 34 9.77 16.43 8.27
C LEU A 34 11.25 16.79 8.32
N ALA A 35 12.08 15.79 8.65
CA ALA A 35 13.51 15.91 8.44
C ALA A 35 13.81 16.03 6.93
N PRO A 36 14.91 16.69 6.54
CA PRO A 36 15.40 16.62 5.16
C PRO A 36 15.59 15.18 4.73
N TYR A 37 15.20 14.85 3.50
CA TYR A 37 15.43 13.54 2.93
C TYR A 37 16.94 13.25 2.88
N THR A 38 17.31 12.04 3.29
CA THR A 38 18.64 11.47 3.11
C THR A 38 18.47 10.02 2.68
N GLU A 39 19.35 9.50 1.82
CA GLU A 39 19.31 8.08 1.44
C GLU A 39 19.50 7.15 2.64
N ALA A 40 20.24 7.61 3.66
CA ALA A 40 20.44 6.89 4.92
C ALA A 40 19.12 6.52 5.62
N VAL A 41 18.03 7.25 5.36
CA VAL A 41 16.69 6.92 5.92
C VAL A 41 16.30 5.48 5.58
N TRP A 42 16.68 4.99 4.41
CA TRP A 42 16.34 3.63 3.98
C TRP A 42 16.99 2.53 4.82
N ASP A 43 18.14 2.82 5.41
CA ASP A 43 18.97 1.84 6.12
C ASP A 43 18.98 2.05 7.64
N GLU A 44 18.58 3.23 8.09
CA GLU A 44 18.60 3.61 9.51
C GLU A 44 17.21 3.78 10.12
N ASP A 45 16.18 4.05 9.32
CA ASP A 45 14.82 4.27 9.84
C ASP A 45 14.22 2.94 10.33
N PRO A 46 13.86 2.83 11.63
CA PRO A 46 13.40 1.59 12.22
C PRO A 46 12.04 1.14 11.68
N ASP A 47 11.19 2.06 11.22
CA ASP A 47 9.90 1.72 10.63
C ASP A 47 10.11 1.15 9.22
N LEU A 48 11.01 1.75 8.42
CA LEU A 48 11.37 1.23 7.10
C LEU A 48 12.09 -0.12 7.18
N LEU A 49 13.01 -0.29 8.14
CA LEU A 49 13.64 -1.57 8.43
C LEU A 49 12.60 -2.61 8.91
N GLY A 50 11.70 -2.19 9.79
CA GLY A 50 10.52 -2.92 10.25
C GLY A 50 9.71 -3.52 9.11
N MET A 51 9.41 -2.68 8.12
CA MET A 51 8.68 -3.07 6.92
C MET A 51 9.49 -3.98 5.98
N ARG A 52 10.83 -3.80 5.90
CA ARG A 52 11.73 -4.64 5.08
C ARG A 52 11.90 -6.06 5.60
N HIS A 53 11.70 -6.30 6.91
CA HIS A 53 11.87 -7.63 7.52
C HIS A 53 10.95 -8.74 6.95
N HIS A 54 10.02 -8.41 6.05
CA HIS A 54 9.22 -9.40 5.33
C HIS A 54 9.96 -10.08 4.17
N TYR A 55 11.07 -9.52 3.69
CA TYR A 55 11.86 -10.13 2.62
C TYR A 55 13.03 -10.93 3.21
N GLN A 56 12.98 -12.25 3.03
CA GLN A 56 14.06 -13.15 3.42
C GLN A 56 15.33 -12.82 2.61
N PRO A 57 16.55 -12.85 3.19
CA PRO A 57 17.78 -12.59 2.44
C PRO A 57 17.94 -13.45 1.17
N ASN A 58 17.43 -14.69 1.22
CA ASN A 58 17.40 -15.58 0.06
C ASN A 58 16.50 -15.07 -1.07
N PHE A 59 15.39 -14.42 -0.73
CA PHE A 59 14.51 -13.79 -1.72
C PHE A 59 15.22 -12.63 -2.41
N VAL A 60 15.87 -11.75 -1.63
CA VAL A 60 16.59 -10.59 -2.16
C VAL A 60 17.65 -11.03 -3.18
N ARG A 61 18.49 -12.01 -2.80
CA ARG A 61 19.51 -12.54 -3.72
C ARG A 61 18.92 -13.18 -4.98
N ALA A 62 17.82 -13.92 -4.85
CA ALA A 62 17.16 -14.55 -5.99
C ALA A 62 16.49 -13.50 -6.91
N TRP A 63 15.97 -12.41 -6.33
CA TRP A 63 15.45 -11.27 -7.06
C TRP A 63 16.54 -10.56 -7.85
N GLU A 64 17.69 -10.27 -7.23
CA GLU A 64 18.85 -9.66 -7.90
C GLU A 64 19.31 -10.50 -9.09
N GLU A 65 19.45 -11.81 -8.93
CA GLU A 65 19.82 -12.73 -10.02
C GLU A 65 18.78 -12.74 -11.16
N ALA A 66 17.49 -12.76 -10.84
CA ALA A 66 16.43 -12.70 -11.86
C ALA A 66 16.46 -11.37 -12.63
N MET A 67 16.76 -10.27 -11.94
CA MET A 67 16.93 -8.95 -12.55
C MET A 67 18.16 -8.88 -13.44
N ASP A 68 19.29 -9.48 -13.05
CA ASP A 68 20.49 -9.55 -13.87
C ASP A 68 20.23 -10.27 -15.19
N GLN A 69 19.50 -11.39 -15.14
CA GLN A 69 19.08 -12.14 -16.35
C GLN A 69 18.13 -11.31 -17.22
N TYR A 70 17.20 -10.58 -16.60
CA TYR A 70 16.28 -9.69 -17.30
C TYR A 70 17.01 -8.57 -18.04
N VAL A 71 17.94 -7.89 -17.37
CA VAL A 71 18.76 -6.81 -17.93
C VAL A 71 19.66 -7.35 -19.05
N ALA A 72 20.23 -8.54 -18.88
CA ALA A 72 21.05 -9.20 -19.90
C ALA A 72 20.26 -9.65 -21.15
N GLY A 73 18.92 -9.63 -21.10
CA GLY A 73 18.04 -10.03 -22.20
C GLY A 73 17.76 -11.54 -22.25
N ASP A 74 18.22 -12.31 -21.26
CA ASP A 74 17.85 -13.73 -21.12
C ASP A 74 16.47 -13.86 -20.46
N TRP A 75 15.44 -13.47 -21.22
CA TRP A 75 14.06 -13.45 -20.70
C TRP A 75 13.51 -14.83 -20.39
N ARG A 76 14.10 -15.90 -20.95
CA ARG A 76 13.76 -17.28 -20.56
C ARG A 76 14.22 -17.54 -19.13
N ALA A 77 15.51 -17.35 -18.87
CA ALA A 77 16.07 -17.59 -17.55
C ALA A 77 15.39 -16.68 -16.51
N ALA A 78 15.21 -15.40 -16.86
CA ALA A 78 14.55 -14.43 -16.00
C ALA A 78 13.11 -14.85 -15.66
N HIS A 79 12.32 -15.30 -16.65
CA HIS A 79 10.95 -15.78 -16.41
C HIS A 79 10.92 -16.96 -15.43
N ASP A 80 11.78 -17.97 -15.65
CA ASP A 80 11.85 -19.15 -14.78
C ASP A 80 12.26 -18.75 -13.35
N ALA A 81 13.17 -17.78 -13.20
CA ALA A 81 13.57 -17.23 -11.90
C ALA A 81 12.42 -16.46 -11.22
N PHE A 82 11.65 -15.67 -11.97
CA PHE A 82 10.47 -14.97 -11.44
C PHE A 82 9.34 -15.94 -11.04
N GLU A 83 9.17 -17.05 -11.75
CA GLU A 83 8.23 -18.11 -11.32
C GLU A 83 8.65 -18.72 -9.98
N ALA A 84 9.95 -18.98 -9.78
CA ALA A 84 10.46 -19.48 -8.50
C ALA A 84 10.23 -18.47 -7.37
N LEU A 85 10.44 -17.17 -7.63
CA LEU A 85 10.15 -16.09 -6.68
C LEU A 85 8.65 -15.98 -6.36
N GLN A 86 7.77 -16.18 -7.34
CA GLN A 86 6.31 -16.18 -7.16
C GLN A 86 5.84 -17.29 -6.21
N VAL A 87 6.56 -18.42 -6.15
CA VAL A 87 6.31 -19.48 -5.16
C VAL A 87 6.74 -19.04 -3.76
N MET A 88 7.85 -18.30 -3.63
CA MET A 88 8.34 -17.79 -2.35
C MET A 88 7.46 -16.66 -1.79
N LEU A 89 6.93 -15.79 -2.66
CA LEU A 89 6.08 -14.66 -2.28
C LEU A 89 4.85 -14.55 -3.21
N PRO A 90 3.76 -15.30 -2.93
CA PRO A 90 2.62 -15.42 -3.85
C PRO A 90 1.81 -14.13 -4.08
N ILE A 91 1.91 -13.15 -3.18
CA ILE A 91 1.13 -11.92 -3.21
C ILE A 91 2.08 -10.73 -3.40
N ASP A 92 2.92 -10.82 -4.42
CA ASP A 92 3.84 -9.74 -4.80
C ASP A 92 3.45 -9.12 -6.14
N GLY A 93 3.23 -7.81 -6.13
CA GLY A 93 2.91 -7.04 -7.34
C GLY A 93 4.07 -6.97 -8.34
N PRO A 94 5.30 -6.61 -7.89
CA PRO A 94 6.48 -6.59 -8.73
C PRO A 94 6.77 -7.91 -9.47
N ILE A 95 6.71 -9.07 -8.80
CA ILE A 95 6.93 -10.36 -9.47
C ILE A 95 5.89 -10.59 -10.57
N LYS A 96 4.60 -10.32 -10.31
CA LYS A 96 3.55 -10.46 -11.34
C LYS A 96 3.80 -9.58 -12.55
N LEU A 97 4.24 -8.34 -12.34
CA LEU A 97 4.60 -7.44 -13.42
C LEU A 97 5.76 -8.01 -14.25
N MET A 98 6.80 -8.53 -13.60
CA MET A 98 7.96 -9.09 -14.29
C MET A 98 7.63 -10.37 -15.06
N LEU A 99 6.75 -11.22 -14.52
CA LEU A 99 6.22 -12.40 -15.23
C LEU A 99 5.47 -12.00 -16.50
N GLU A 100 4.58 -11.00 -16.43
CA GLU A 100 3.89 -10.52 -17.62
C GLU A 100 4.85 -9.91 -18.65
N ARG A 101 5.88 -9.19 -18.21
CA ARG A 101 6.92 -8.63 -19.10
C ARG A 101 7.74 -9.72 -19.80
N THR A 102 8.11 -10.76 -19.08
CA THR A 102 8.99 -11.83 -19.60
C THR A 102 8.24 -12.98 -20.26
N LYS A 103 6.91 -12.90 -20.36
CA LYS A 103 6.02 -13.95 -20.91
C LYS A 103 6.29 -14.32 -22.37
N SER A 104 6.88 -13.42 -23.17
CA SER A 104 7.32 -13.73 -24.52
C SER A 104 8.54 -14.65 -24.55
N LEU A 105 9.25 -14.77 -23.42
CA LEU A 105 10.43 -15.60 -23.20
C LEU A 105 11.61 -15.23 -24.11
N ARG A 106 11.52 -14.06 -24.73
CA ARG A 106 12.50 -13.48 -25.63
C ARG A 106 12.42 -11.96 -25.51
N ALA A 107 13.55 -11.33 -25.25
CA ALA A 107 13.69 -9.88 -25.24
C ALA A 107 13.47 -9.28 -26.64
N PRO A 108 13.04 -8.01 -26.73
CA PRO A 108 13.07 -7.25 -27.98
C PRO A 108 14.45 -7.28 -28.63
N ASP A 109 14.50 -7.17 -29.96
CA ASP A 109 15.78 -7.19 -30.69
C ASP A 109 16.63 -5.95 -30.38
N ASP A 110 15.99 -4.86 -29.94
CA ASP A 110 16.56 -3.59 -29.50
C ASP A 110 16.60 -3.45 -27.97
N TRP A 111 16.61 -4.57 -27.24
CA TRP A 111 16.60 -4.55 -25.78
C TRP A 111 17.86 -3.89 -25.19
N GLU A 112 17.69 -2.74 -24.53
CA GLU A 112 18.77 -1.99 -23.89
C GLU A 112 18.96 -2.31 -22.40
N GLY A 113 18.23 -3.30 -21.86
CA GLY A 113 18.29 -3.68 -20.45
C GLY A 113 17.26 -2.98 -19.55
N TYR A 114 16.39 -2.13 -20.10
CA TYR A 114 15.34 -1.45 -19.35
C TYR A 114 14.09 -1.24 -20.23
N ASN A 115 12.93 -1.05 -19.60
CA ASN A 115 11.73 -0.63 -20.32
C ASN A 115 11.71 0.89 -20.33
N ASP A 116 11.61 1.48 -21.51
CA ASP A 116 11.28 2.89 -21.61
C ASP A 116 9.83 3.11 -21.13
N ILE A 117 9.66 4.02 -20.18
CA ILE A 117 8.35 4.39 -19.63
C ILE A 117 7.85 5.72 -20.21
N SER A 118 8.51 6.26 -21.23
CA SER A 118 8.12 7.53 -21.86
C SER A 118 6.78 7.49 -22.60
N GLU A 119 6.22 6.31 -22.86
CA GLU A 119 4.95 6.13 -23.60
C GLU A 119 3.89 5.32 -22.83
N GLY A 120 3.65 5.68 -21.57
CA GLY A 120 2.57 5.14 -20.73
C GLY A 120 1.31 5.99 -20.69
#